data_AF-A0A810NTP6-F1
#
_entry.id   AF-A0A810NTP6-F1
#
_cell.length_a   1.000
_cell.length_b   1.000
_cell.length_c   1.000
_cell.angle_alpha   90.00
_cell.angle_beta   90.00
_cell.angle_gamma   90.00
#
_symmetry.space_group_name_H-M   'P 1'
#
loop_
_entity.id
_entity.type
_entity.pdbx_description
1 polymer ?
#
loop_
_entity_poly.entity_id
_entity_poly.type
_entity_poly.pdbx_seq_one_letter_code
_entity_poly.pdbx_strand_id
1 'polypeptide(L)'
;MTEPTNPEALLSQVEGFEAATELTVAQLRDYVGRESELEGMLQARALGHLAELDFDSCVELLDQIIGLNVTLRDVITRELARQADTLTAEERQDIELYRDAASGYIMLLEGQKYSARADEQRVNGSLDQSERFNTMAMDYYEQLGESELPLAGVGGLRYLLGSASREMLHGMREVRAGNYPNAYHNFDRTRVHYEELLAQVEDSLPEVEQTGQDDLIRNIAELRTELISGLTNVQALQCLVENLRDLQTGNFRSAVESGRESVRLFTTLVDQAMAAGHTRNALMLRRMELCHAESWTALAEAERAIDDQEWELCRRSVKKARSFWNDALRIANRNEIVGVVAQRPESGNMEMLLQSVLRRCDREERYRNDIERLTQRLHHISSIHVTAQGGHAMTTSSRDEFNFNGPVAAGSIGGEHNTGSIHQVQQVTADLTTLTQELATLRSMIVSVARTPAEQTVADAVRNAEDAARQRDEPAVRRYLADAGSWALDFARQLGLTAATAWITASIGA
;
A
#
# COMPACT_ATOMS: atom_id res chain seq x y z
N MET A 1 -42.16 18.84 -13.90
CA MET A 1 -40.87 18.53 -14.54
C MET A 1 -40.74 19.48 -15.71
N THR A 2 -40.02 20.59 -15.52
CA THR A 2 -39.58 21.45 -16.62
C THR A 2 -38.62 20.65 -17.51
N GLU A 3 -38.65 20.85 -18.82
CA GLU A 3 -37.66 20.25 -19.71
C GLU A 3 -36.25 20.69 -19.27
N PRO A 4 -35.24 19.79 -19.31
CA PRO A 4 -33.88 20.16 -18.96
C PRO A 4 -33.41 21.29 -19.86
N THR A 5 -33.05 22.43 -19.27
CA THR A 5 -32.60 23.61 -20.00
C THR A 5 -31.33 23.27 -20.79
N ASN A 6 -31.28 23.60 -22.09
CA ASN A 6 -30.07 23.42 -22.89
C ASN A 6 -28.99 24.41 -22.38
N PRO A 7 -27.75 23.98 -22.06
CA PRO A 7 -26.71 24.89 -21.57
C PRO A 7 -26.35 25.99 -22.57
N GLU A 8 -26.49 25.76 -23.89
CA GLU A 8 -26.30 26.81 -24.89
C GLU A 8 -27.35 27.93 -24.77
N ALA A 9 -28.59 27.56 -24.43
CA ALA A 9 -29.66 28.53 -24.22
C ALA A 9 -29.49 29.30 -22.92
N LEU A 10 -28.93 28.68 -21.87
CA LEU A 10 -28.55 29.37 -20.63
C LEU A 10 -27.38 30.33 -20.86
N LEU A 11 -26.32 29.88 -21.56
CA LEU A 11 -25.18 30.72 -21.89
C LEU A 11 -25.61 31.97 -22.66
N SER A 12 -26.49 31.83 -23.66
CA SER A 12 -27.01 32.99 -24.39
C SER A 12 -27.83 33.95 -23.52
N GLN A 13 -28.51 33.46 -22.48
CA GLN A 13 -29.23 34.31 -21.52
C GLN A 13 -28.26 35.05 -20.59
N VAL A 14 -27.27 34.34 -20.05
CA VAL A 14 -26.17 34.86 -19.22
C VAL A 14 -25.42 35.98 -19.96
N GLU A 15 -24.99 35.73 -21.21
CA GLU A 15 -24.36 36.73 -22.08
C GLU A 15 -25.26 37.97 -22.32
N GLY A 16 -26.57 37.75 -22.39
CA GLY A 16 -27.56 38.83 -22.52
C GLY A 16 -27.59 39.77 -21.32
N PHE A 17 -27.43 39.24 -20.11
CA PHE A 17 -27.31 40.02 -18.88
C PHE A 17 -25.96 40.75 -18.81
N GLU A 18 -24.86 40.07 -19.17
CA GLU A 18 -23.51 40.64 -19.18
C GLU A 18 -23.37 41.84 -20.12
N ALA A 19 -24.02 41.75 -21.29
CA ALA A 19 -24.06 42.80 -22.31
C ALA A 19 -25.00 43.97 -21.95
N ALA A 20 -25.88 43.80 -20.96
CA ALA A 20 -26.79 44.86 -20.55
C ALA A 20 -26.02 46.05 -19.96
N THR A 21 -26.41 47.27 -20.34
CA THR A 21 -25.75 48.49 -19.86
C THR A 21 -25.97 48.70 -18.37
N GLU A 22 -27.10 48.28 -17.81
CA GLU A 22 -27.47 48.38 -16.40
C GLU A 22 -28.43 47.24 -16.08
N LEU A 23 -28.35 46.67 -14.87
CA LEU A 23 -29.23 45.61 -14.39
C LEU A 23 -29.96 46.06 -13.13
N THR A 24 -31.28 45.96 -13.11
CA THR A 24 -32.04 46.11 -11.86
C THR A 24 -31.68 45.00 -10.87
N VAL A 25 -31.89 45.21 -9.56
CA VAL A 25 -31.64 44.17 -8.52
C VAL A 25 -32.35 42.85 -8.85
N ALA A 26 -33.57 42.90 -9.38
CA ALA A 26 -34.30 41.70 -9.78
C ALA A 26 -33.65 40.98 -10.97
N GLN A 27 -33.16 41.72 -11.97
CA GLN A 27 -32.42 41.15 -13.10
C GLN A 27 -31.06 40.60 -12.67
N LEU A 28 -30.39 41.25 -11.72
CA LEU A 28 -29.12 40.78 -11.17
C LEU A 28 -29.30 39.44 -10.44
N ARG A 29 -30.37 39.29 -9.64
CA ARG A 29 -30.71 38.01 -9.00
C ARG A 29 -31.06 36.92 -10.02
N ASP A 30 -31.79 37.26 -11.07
CA ASP A 30 -32.09 36.32 -12.16
C ASP A 30 -30.80 35.91 -12.89
N TYR A 31 -29.90 36.85 -13.17
CA TYR A 31 -28.58 36.58 -13.75
C TYR A 31 -27.78 35.60 -12.88
N VAL A 32 -27.62 35.88 -11.58
CA VAL A 32 -26.91 35.00 -10.63
C VAL A 32 -27.54 33.59 -10.61
N GLY A 33 -28.87 33.49 -10.59
CA GLY A 33 -29.56 32.20 -10.59
C GLY A 33 -29.33 31.40 -11.88
N ARG A 34 -29.33 32.08 -13.04
CA ARG A 34 -29.07 31.46 -14.36
C ARG A 34 -27.63 31.02 -14.54
N GLU A 35 -26.70 31.83 -14.04
CA GLU A 35 -25.29 31.49 -14.04
C GLU A 35 -25.03 30.28 -13.16
N SER A 36 -25.50 30.26 -11.91
CA SER A 36 -25.37 29.11 -11.02
C SER A 36 -25.96 27.82 -11.63
N GLU A 37 -27.10 27.91 -12.33
CA GLU A 37 -27.67 26.79 -13.11
C GLU A 37 -26.70 26.30 -14.19
N LEU A 38 -26.13 27.21 -14.99
CA LEU A 38 -25.17 26.90 -16.05
C LEU A 38 -23.86 26.31 -15.49
N GLU A 39 -23.32 26.90 -14.43
CA GLU A 39 -22.12 26.44 -13.74
C GLU A 39 -22.27 25.02 -13.24
N GLY A 40 -23.38 24.70 -12.55
CA GLY A 40 -23.65 23.35 -12.07
C GLY A 40 -23.67 22.32 -13.22
N MET A 41 -24.20 22.69 -14.38
CA MET A 41 -24.19 21.84 -15.57
C MET A 41 -22.80 21.64 -16.16
N LEU A 42 -22.00 22.71 -16.25
CA LEU A 42 -20.63 22.65 -16.78
C LEU A 42 -19.70 21.91 -15.82
N GLN A 43 -19.84 22.11 -14.51
CA GLN A 43 -19.07 21.43 -13.47
C GLN A 43 -19.34 19.93 -13.50
N ALA A 44 -20.61 19.50 -13.59
CA ALA A 44 -20.96 18.09 -13.73
C ALA A 44 -20.35 17.46 -14.99
N ARG A 45 -20.29 18.19 -16.10
CA ARG A 45 -19.59 17.75 -17.33
C ARG A 45 -18.08 17.66 -17.13
N ALA A 46 -17.46 18.63 -16.48
CA ALA A 46 -16.03 18.64 -16.20
C ALA A 46 -15.62 17.44 -15.32
N LEU A 47 -16.41 17.13 -14.29
CA LEU A 47 -16.24 15.93 -13.46
C LEU A 47 -16.44 14.63 -14.27
N GLY A 48 -17.38 14.63 -15.21
CA GLY A 48 -17.52 13.59 -16.21
C GLY A 48 -16.21 13.36 -16.96
N HIS A 49 -15.69 14.38 -17.66
CA HIS A 49 -14.43 14.30 -18.41
C HIS A 49 -13.25 13.85 -17.53
N LEU A 50 -13.16 14.32 -16.28
CA LEU A 50 -12.14 13.86 -15.33
C LEU A 50 -12.24 12.35 -15.06
N ALA A 51 -13.45 11.85 -14.80
CA ALA A 51 -13.72 10.42 -14.60
C ALA A 51 -13.44 9.58 -15.86
N GLU A 52 -13.49 10.22 -17.04
CA GLU A 52 -13.16 9.61 -18.32
C GLU A 52 -11.65 9.63 -18.65
N LEU A 53 -10.84 10.27 -17.81
CA LEU A 53 -9.43 10.59 -18.04
C LEU A 53 -9.20 11.55 -19.23
N ASP A 54 -10.19 12.37 -19.55
CA ASP A 54 -10.12 13.45 -20.54
C ASP A 54 -9.77 14.77 -19.84
N PHE A 55 -8.52 14.87 -19.40
CA PHE A 55 -8.04 15.97 -18.55
C PHE A 55 -8.07 17.32 -19.27
N ASP A 56 -7.83 17.35 -20.58
CA ASP A 56 -7.83 18.61 -21.34
C ASP A 56 -9.25 19.19 -21.43
N SER A 57 -10.25 18.40 -21.82
CA SER A 57 -11.65 18.87 -21.83
C SER A 57 -12.16 19.25 -20.44
N CYS A 58 -11.73 18.53 -19.40
CA CYS A 58 -12.03 18.88 -18.01
C CYS A 58 -11.48 20.27 -17.67
N VAL A 59 -10.21 20.53 -17.97
CA VAL A 59 -9.54 21.81 -17.71
C VAL A 59 -10.14 22.94 -18.55
N GLU A 60 -10.49 22.70 -19.81
CA GLU A 60 -11.16 23.68 -20.67
C GLU A 60 -12.52 24.11 -20.10
N LEU A 61 -13.32 23.15 -19.60
CA LEU A 61 -14.59 23.45 -18.94
C LEU A 61 -14.39 24.21 -17.62
N LEU A 62 -13.39 23.83 -16.81
CA LEU A 62 -13.08 24.56 -15.58
C LEU A 62 -12.64 26.00 -15.87
N ASP A 63 -11.81 26.23 -16.89
CA ASP A 63 -11.42 27.57 -17.33
C ASP A 63 -12.62 28.37 -17.84
N GLN A 64 -13.58 27.74 -18.52
CA GLN A 64 -14.83 28.38 -18.92
C GLN A 64 -15.65 28.84 -17.69
N ILE A 65 -15.80 27.97 -16.67
CA ILE A 65 -16.55 28.31 -15.45
C ILE A 65 -15.84 29.43 -14.67
N ILE A 66 -14.51 29.39 -14.60
CA ILE A 66 -13.71 30.47 -14.00
C ILE A 66 -13.98 31.79 -14.75
N GLY A 67 -14.03 31.76 -16.09
CA GLY A 67 -14.35 32.93 -16.90
C GLY A 67 -15.74 33.53 -16.63
N LEU A 68 -16.75 32.67 -16.44
CA LEU A 68 -18.10 33.08 -16.05
C LEU A 68 -18.06 33.81 -14.69
N ASN A 69 -17.46 33.20 -13.67
CA ASN A 69 -17.39 33.79 -12.32
C ASN A 69 -16.59 35.10 -12.27
N VAL A 70 -15.53 35.22 -13.07
CA VAL A 70 -14.79 36.49 -13.20
C VAL A 70 -15.71 37.57 -13.76
N THR A 71 -16.49 37.24 -14.79
CA THR A 71 -17.43 38.17 -15.42
C THR A 71 -18.56 38.54 -14.47
N LEU A 72 -19.13 37.57 -13.74
CA LEU A 72 -20.13 37.79 -12.68
C LEU A 72 -19.64 38.76 -11.62
N ARG A 73 -18.47 38.49 -11.05
CA ARG A 73 -17.86 39.34 -10.02
C ARG A 73 -17.68 40.77 -10.52
N ASP A 74 -17.26 40.95 -11.77
CA ASP A 74 -17.05 42.26 -12.39
C ASP A 74 -18.39 42.97 -12.66
N VAL A 75 -19.41 42.26 -13.15
CA VAL A 75 -20.78 42.78 -13.33
C VAL A 75 -21.37 43.21 -11.99
N ILE A 76 -21.28 42.38 -10.95
CA ILE A 76 -21.77 42.71 -9.60
C ILE A 76 -21.05 43.95 -9.06
N THR A 77 -19.72 44.00 -9.18
CA THR A 77 -18.92 45.15 -8.72
C THR A 77 -19.33 46.44 -9.41
N ARG A 78 -19.58 46.37 -10.73
CA ARG A 78 -20.08 47.49 -11.54
C ARG A 78 -21.47 47.95 -11.08
N GLU A 79 -22.40 47.03 -10.87
CA GLU A 79 -23.77 47.38 -10.44
C GLU A 79 -23.81 47.92 -9.00
N LEU A 80 -23.01 47.37 -8.08
CA LEU A 80 -22.83 47.92 -6.73
C LEU A 80 -22.33 49.36 -6.75
N ALA A 81 -21.37 49.68 -7.62
CA ALA A 81 -20.83 51.03 -7.75
C ALA A 81 -21.86 52.02 -8.33
N ARG A 82 -22.70 51.58 -9.27
CA ARG A 82 -23.73 52.42 -9.90
C ARG A 82 -24.92 52.69 -9.01
N GLN A 83 -25.34 51.67 -8.26
CA GLN A 83 -26.56 51.70 -7.44
C GLN A 83 -26.24 52.01 -5.96
N ALA A 84 -25.04 52.54 -5.67
CA ALA A 84 -24.55 52.78 -4.32
C ALA A 84 -25.51 53.63 -3.45
N ASP A 85 -26.23 54.57 -4.08
CA ASP A 85 -27.17 55.48 -3.40
C ASP A 85 -28.63 54.95 -3.39
N THR A 86 -28.94 53.92 -4.19
CA THR A 86 -30.31 53.42 -4.37
C THR A 86 -30.59 52.10 -3.66
N LEU A 87 -29.56 51.29 -3.41
CA LEU A 87 -29.70 50.00 -2.73
C LEU A 87 -30.00 50.18 -1.24
N THR A 88 -30.91 49.37 -0.72
CA THR A 88 -31.03 49.20 0.73
C THR A 88 -29.78 48.50 1.29
N ALA A 89 -29.51 48.66 2.59
CA ALA A 89 -28.39 47.99 3.24
C ALA A 89 -28.47 46.46 3.10
N GLU A 90 -29.67 45.89 3.14
CA GLU A 90 -29.94 44.47 2.99
C GLU A 90 -29.66 43.99 1.55
N GLU A 91 -30.16 44.70 0.54
CA GLU A 91 -29.86 44.36 -0.87
C GLU A 91 -28.38 44.50 -1.19
N ARG A 92 -27.73 45.53 -0.63
CA ARG A 92 -26.28 45.69 -0.80
C ARG A 92 -25.51 44.51 -0.21
N GLN A 93 -25.88 44.07 0.98
CA GLN A 93 -25.25 42.91 1.63
C GLN A 93 -25.47 41.61 0.84
N ASP A 94 -26.69 41.40 0.34
CA ASP A 94 -27.06 40.25 -0.50
C ASP A 94 -26.22 40.21 -1.80
N ILE A 95 -26.07 41.35 -2.46
CA ILE A 95 -25.27 41.47 -3.69
C ILE A 95 -23.76 41.33 -3.39
N GLU A 96 -23.26 41.89 -2.28
CA GLU A 96 -21.87 41.70 -1.84
C GLU A 96 -21.57 40.22 -1.57
N LEU A 97 -22.52 39.47 -1.02
CA LEU A 97 -22.39 38.02 -0.80
C LEU A 97 -22.22 37.25 -2.12
N TYR A 98 -22.95 37.60 -3.18
CA TYR A 98 -22.77 36.97 -4.50
C TYR A 98 -21.39 37.26 -5.10
N ARG A 99 -20.88 38.49 -4.96
CA ARG A 99 -19.52 38.84 -5.42
C ARG A 99 -18.45 38.02 -4.69
N ASP A 100 -18.62 37.87 -3.39
CA ASP A 100 -17.67 37.16 -2.55
C ASP A 100 -17.76 35.65 -2.81
N ALA A 101 -18.97 35.12 -3.06
CA ALA A 101 -19.18 33.74 -3.50
C ALA A 101 -18.47 33.44 -4.82
N ALA A 102 -18.63 34.29 -5.83
CA ALA A 102 -17.92 34.15 -7.11
C ALA A 102 -16.39 34.16 -6.92
N SER A 103 -15.89 35.00 -6.01
CA SER A 103 -14.45 35.05 -5.68
C SER A 103 -13.95 33.76 -5.02
N GLY A 104 -14.73 33.20 -4.08
CA GLY A 104 -14.40 31.92 -3.44
C GLY A 104 -14.45 30.75 -4.42
N TYR A 105 -15.43 30.75 -5.32
CA TYR A 105 -15.60 29.72 -6.34
C TYR A 105 -14.48 29.73 -7.38
N ILE A 106 -14.00 30.91 -7.81
CA ILE A 106 -12.79 31.03 -8.66
C ILE A 106 -11.59 30.34 -8.01
N MET A 107 -11.33 30.58 -6.72
CA MET A 107 -10.21 29.94 -6.01
C MET A 107 -10.38 28.42 -5.94
N LEU A 108 -11.59 27.94 -5.66
CA LEU A 108 -11.91 26.52 -5.63
C LEU A 108 -11.64 25.86 -7.00
N LEU A 109 -12.13 26.46 -8.08
CA LEU A 109 -12.00 25.95 -9.44
C LEU A 109 -10.55 25.96 -9.94
N GLU A 110 -9.77 26.99 -9.61
CA GLU A 110 -8.33 27.02 -9.89
C GLU A 110 -7.60 25.86 -9.19
N GLY A 111 -7.93 25.61 -7.91
CA GLY A 111 -7.43 24.44 -7.19
C GLY A 111 -7.82 23.11 -7.87
N GLN A 112 -9.09 22.97 -8.29
CA GLN A 112 -9.58 21.78 -8.99
C GLN A 112 -8.88 21.55 -10.34
N LYS A 113 -8.62 22.62 -11.09
CA LYS A 113 -7.86 22.58 -12.35
C LYS A 113 -6.46 22.01 -12.14
N TYR A 114 -5.73 22.50 -11.14
CA TYR A 114 -4.41 21.98 -10.83
C TYR A 114 -4.46 20.55 -10.26
N SER A 115 -5.51 20.19 -9.53
CA SER A 115 -5.74 18.80 -9.08
C SER A 115 -5.93 17.85 -10.26
N ALA A 116 -6.72 18.25 -11.27
CA ALA A 116 -6.90 17.47 -12.50
C ALA A 116 -5.58 17.29 -13.26
N ARG A 117 -4.75 18.34 -13.35
CA ARG A 117 -3.40 18.25 -13.92
C ARG A 117 -2.47 17.37 -13.08
N ALA A 118 -2.58 17.38 -11.76
CA ALA A 118 -1.82 16.50 -10.89
C ALA A 118 -2.16 15.03 -11.16
N ASP A 119 -3.45 14.72 -11.33
CA ASP A 119 -3.92 13.38 -11.68
C ASP A 119 -3.48 12.94 -13.07
N GLU A 120 -3.55 13.84 -14.06
CA GLU A 120 -3.01 13.60 -15.40
C GLU A 120 -1.54 13.17 -15.32
N GLN A 121 -0.70 13.94 -14.62
CA GLN A 121 0.71 13.63 -14.48
C GLN A 121 0.95 12.33 -13.69
N ARG A 122 0.11 12.04 -12.69
CA ARG A 122 0.15 10.76 -11.94
C ARG A 122 -0.13 9.58 -12.85
N VAL A 123 -1.18 9.68 -13.67
CA VAL A 123 -1.62 8.68 -14.66
C VAL A 123 -0.63 8.57 -15.84
N ASN A 124 0.16 9.61 -16.12
CA ASN A 124 1.26 9.59 -17.08
C ASN A 124 2.58 9.09 -16.47
N GLY A 125 2.60 8.91 -15.14
CA GLY A 125 3.70 8.33 -14.40
C GLY A 125 4.77 9.35 -13.98
N SER A 126 4.52 10.64 -14.20
CA SER A 126 5.39 11.75 -13.81
C SER A 126 5.06 12.21 -12.39
N LEU A 127 5.48 11.43 -11.39
CA LEU A 127 5.14 11.69 -9.97
C LEU A 127 5.67 13.04 -9.47
N ASP A 128 6.77 13.54 -10.02
CA ASP A 128 7.35 14.83 -9.62
C ASP A 128 6.54 16.01 -10.15
N GLN A 129 6.06 15.92 -11.40
CA GLN A 129 5.15 16.95 -11.94
C GLN A 129 3.77 16.87 -11.28
N SER A 130 3.30 15.66 -10.97
CA SER A 130 2.07 15.45 -10.20
C SER A 130 2.14 16.15 -8.85
N GLU A 131 3.22 15.98 -8.09
CA GLU A 131 3.40 16.68 -6.81
C GLU A 131 3.46 18.21 -6.97
N ARG A 132 4.11 18.72 -8.02
CA ARG A 132 4.16 20.16 -8.29
C ARG A 132 2.77 20.74 -8.52
N PHE A 133 1.97 20.12 -9.39
CA PHE A 133 0.59 20.57 -9.62
C PHE A 133 -0.28 20.39 -8.38
N ASN A 134 -0.11 19.31 -7.61
CA ASN A 134 -0.81 19.13 -6.35
C ASN A 134 -0.47 20.24 -5.34
N THR A 135 0.80 20.67 -5.29
CA THR A 135 1.22 21.80 -4.45
C THR A 135 0.54 23.09 -4.89
N MET A 136 0.50 23.37 -6.20
CA MET A 136 -0.23 24.54 -6.72
C MET A 136 -1.72 24.49 -6.37
N ALA A 137 -2.36 23.31 -6.47
CA ALA A 137 -3.75 23.14 -6.06
C ALA A 137 -3.95 23.46 -4.56
N MET A 138 -3.04 22.93 -3.72
CA MET A 138 -3.05 23.20 -2.28
C MET A 138 -2.90 24.69 -1.97
N ASP A 139 -2.06 25.43 -2.69
CA ASP A 139 -1.88 26.87 -2.46
C ASP A 139 -3.19 27.65 -2.67
N TYR A 140 -4.01 27.26 -3.66
CA TYR A 140 -5.34 27.87 -3.86
C TYR A 140 -6.34 27.45 -2.78
N TYR A 141 -6.33 26.18 -2.38
CA TYR A 141 -7.22 25.69 -1.32
C TYR A 141 -6.89 26.28 0.05
N GLU A 142 -5.60 26.48 0.36
CA GLU A 142 -5.13 27.15 1.58
C GLU A 142 -5.60 28.61 1.59
N GLN A 143 -5.39 29.34 0.49
CA GLN A 143 -5.87 30.71 0.35
C GLN A 143 -7.39 30.82 0.53
N LEU A 144 -8.16 29.91 -0.06
CA LEU A 144 -9.62 29.87 0.15
C LEU A 144 -9.96 29.54 1.61
N GLY A 145 -9.28 28.55 2.21
CA GLY A 145 -9.51 28.10 3.58
C GLY A 145 -9.20 29.15 4.65
N GLU A 146 -8.23 30.03 4.40
CA GLU A 146 -7.87 31.13 5.30
C GLU A 146 -8.69 32.41 5.05
N SER A 147 -9.50 32.44 3.99
CA SER A 147 -10.30 33.62 3.63
C SER A 147 -11.61 33.72 4.42
N GLU A 148 -12.24 34.90 4.37
CA GLU A 148 -13.61 35.12 4.85
C GLU A 148 -14.66 34.85 3.75
N LEU A 149 -14.25 34.30 2.60
CA LEU A 149 -15.13 34.07 1.46
C LEU A 149 -16.08 32.89 1.73
N PRO A 150 -17.25 32.86 1.08
CA PRO A 150 -18.05 31.65 0.98
C PRO A 150 -17.19 30.48 0.49
N LEU A 151 -17.47 29.27 0.98
CA LEU A 151 -16.71 28.04 0.71
C LEU A 151 -15.33 27.93 1.38
N ALA A 152 -14.94 28.85 2.28
CA ALA A 152 -13.70 28.71 3.06
C ALA A 152 -13.56 27.33 3.72
N GLY A 153 -14.64 26.80 4.33
CA GLY A 153 -14.66 25.45 4.89
C GLY A 153 -14.33 24.36 3.87
N VAL A 154 -14.84 24.47 2.64
CA VAL A 154 -14.52 23.53 1.55
C VAL A 154 -13.06 23.65 1.13
N GLY A 155 -12.52 24.88 1.07
CA GLY A 155 -11.10 25.14 0.81
C GLY A 155 -10.20 24.45 1.84
N GLY A 156 -10.49 24.60 3.14
CA GLY A 156 -9.75 23.91 4.20
C GLY A 156 -9.77 22.38 4.07
N LEU A 157 -10.94 21.80 3.78
CA LEU A 157 -11.06 20.35 3.58
C LEU A 157 -10.30 19.86 2.32
N ARG A 158 -10.37 20.61 1.22
CA ARG A 158 -9.63 20.32 -0.03
C ARG A 158 -8.12 20.43 0.14
N TYR A 159 -7.65 21.38 0.96
CA TYR A 159 -6.23 21.49 1.32
C TYR A 159 -5.73 20.23 2.03
N LEU A 160 -6.49 19.73 3.02
CA LEU A 160 -6.17 18.51 3.75
C LEU A 160 -6.14 17.28 2.82
N LEU A 161 -7.10 17.19 1.89
CA LEU A 161 -7.10 16.14 0.85
C LEU A 161 -5.87 16.22 -0.06
N GLY A 162 -5.48 17.43 -0.48
CA GLY A 162 -4.25 17.65 -1.26
C GLY A 162 -3.00 17.22 -0.49
N SER A 163 -2.95 17.46 0.82
CA SER A 163 -1.85 17.02 1.68
C SER A 163 -1.77 15.49 1.76
N ALA A 164 -2.90 14.81 1.97
CA ALA A 164 -2.96 13.34 1.96
C ALA A 164 -2.56 12.77 0.59
N SER A 165 -3.01 13.39 -0.50
CA SER A 165 -2.65 13.00 -1.88
C SER A 165 -1.15 13.12 -2.13
N ARG A 166 -0.48 14.14 -1.58
CA ARG A 166 0.99 14.28 -1.66
C ARG A 166 1.71 13.14 -0.93
N GLU A 167 1.25 12.75 0.25
CA GLU A 167 1.82 11.59 0.97
C GLU A 167 1.64 10.29 0.20
N MET A 168 0.48 10.11 -0.44
CA MET A 168 0.24 8.99 -1.35
C MET A 168 1.27 8.96 -2.49
N LEU A 169 1.54 10.10 -3.12
CA LEU A 169 2.55 10.23 -4.20
C LEU A 169 3.95 9.85 -3.70
N HIS A 170 4.32 10.23 -2.47
CA HIS A 170 5.57 9.79 -1.85
C HIS A 170 5.60 8.27 -1.66
N GLY A 171 4.51 7.68 -1.15
CA GLY A 171 4.37 6.22 -1.06
C GLY A 171 4.60 5.54 -2.41
N MET A 172 4.00 6.06 -3.48
CA MET A 172 4.20 5.55 -4.85
C MET A 172 5.65 5.66 -5.34
N ARG A 173 6.38 6.74 -4.98
CA ARG A 173 7.82 6.86 -5.30
C ARG A 173 8.64 5.80 -4.58
N GLU A 174 8.38 5.57 -3.31
CA GLU A 174 9.07 4.54 -2.52
C GLU A 174 8.81 3.13 -3.08
N VAL A 175 7.59 2.84 -3.55
CA VAL A 175 7.30 1.57 -4.27
C VAL A 175 8.17 1.43 -5.52
N ARG A 176 8.28 2.49 -6.34
CA ARG A 176 9.13 2.47 -7.54
C ARG A 176 10.62 2.32 -7.22
N ALA A 177 11.06 2.84 -6.08
CA ALA A 177 12.41 2.67 -5.60
C ALA A 177 12.67 1.28 -4.96
N GLY A 178 11.64 0.44 -4.81
CA GLY A 178 11.73 -0.85 -4.14
C GLY A 178 11.86 -0.74 -2.61
N ASN A 179 11.53 0.42 -2.03
CA ASN A 179 11.60 0.67 -0.59
C ASN A 179 10.23 0.46 0.07
N TYR A 180 9.80 -0.81 0.10
CA TYR A 180 8.47 -1.17 0.61
C TYR A 180 8.20 -0.79 2.08
N PRO A 181 9.17 -0.83 3.02
CA PRO A 181 8.93 -0.37 4.38
C PRO A 181 8.53 1.11 4.46
N ASN A 182 9.21 2.00 3.74
CA ASN A 182 8.86 3.42 3.71
C ASN A 182 7.56 3.66 2.94
N ALA A 183 7.36 2.95 1.83
CA ALA A 183 6.10 3.00 1.09
C ALA A 183 4.90 2.66 1.98
N TYR A 184 5.02 1.59 2.78
CA TYR A 184 3.97 1.17 3.72
C TYR A 184 3.67 2.27 4.74
N HIS A 185 4.71 2.88 5.34
CA HIS A 185 4.51 3.94 6.32
C HIS A 185 3.83 5.18 5.71
N ASN A 186 4.20 5.57 4.49
CA ASN A 186 3.54 6.66 3.77
C ASN A 186 2.07 6.35 3.48
N PHE A 187 1.75 5.14 3.02
CA PHE A 187 0.35 4.75 2.79
C PHE A 187 -0.46 4.63 4.08
N ASP A 188 0.13 4.17 5.17
CA ASP A 188 -0.56 4.11 6.47
C ASP A 188 -0.89 5.51 7.01
N ARG A 189 0.05 6.45 6.93
CA ARG A 189 -0.21 7.87 7.26
C ARG A 189 -1.30 8.47 6.37
N THR A 190 -1.20 8.22 5.07
CA THR A 190 -2.21 8.66 4.10
C THR A 190 -3.59 8.12 4.50
N ARG A 191 -3.70 6.81 4.81
CA ARG A 191 -4.96 6.17 5.24
C ARG A 191 -5.55 6.85 6.46
N VAL A 192 -4.74 7.11 7.49
CA VAL A 192 -5.18 7.81 8.71
C VAL A 192 -5.72 9.21 8.36
N HIS A 193 -5.03 9.97 7.52
CA HIS A 193 -5.52 11.29 7.08
C HIS A 193 -6.85 11.21 6.31
N TYR A 194 -7.03 10.22 5.44
CA TYR A 194 -8.31 10.01 4.75
C TYR A 194 -9.45 9.65 5.73
N GLU A 195 -9.17 8.81 6.74
CA GLU A 195 -10.15 8.43 7.76
C GLU A 195 -10.55 9.63 8.62
N GLU A 196 -9.59 10.43 9.08
CA GLU A 196 -9.83 11.64 9.87
C GLU A 196 -10.61 12.69 9.06
N LEU A 197 -10.25 12.89 7.78
CA LEU A 197 -10.92 13.84 6.91
C LEU A 197 -12.33 13.39 6.54
N LEU A 198 -12.55 12.09 6.32
CA LEU A 198 -13.88 11.54 6.09
C LEU A 198 -14.78 11.74 7.32
N ALA A 199 -14.25 11.51 8.53
CA ALA A 199 -14.99 11.77 9.77
C ALA A 199 -15.37 13.26 9.90
N GLN A 200 -14.45 14.19 9.60
CA GLN A 200 -14.76 15.63 9.61
C GLN A 200 -15.85 16.01 8.61
N VAL A 201 -15.82 15.41 7.41
CA VAL A 201 -16.85 15.62 6.38
C VAL A 201 -18.21 15.08 6.83
N GLU A 202 -18.24 13.90 7.43
CA GLU A 202 -19.48 13.28 7.93
C GLU A 202 -20.06 14.05 9.13
N ASP A 203 -19.23 14.58 10.02
CA ASP A 203 -19.66 15.42 11.14
C ASP A 203 -20.19 16.79 10.69
N SER A 204 -19.65 17.35 9.60
CA SER A 204 -20.05 18.66 9.07
C SER A 204 -21.33 18.60 8.21
N LEU A 205 -21.65 17.43 7.64
CA LEU A 205 -22.75 17.28 6.69
C LEU A 205 -24.12 17.71 7.26
N PRO A 206 -24.52 17.36 8.50
CA PRO A 206 -25.82 17.76 9.04
C PRO A 206 -25.96 19.27 9.27
N GLU A 207 -24.86 19.97 9.58
CA GLU A 207 -24.87 21.43 9.74
C GLU A 207 -25.02 22.11 8.39
N VAL A 208 -24.32 21.61 7.37
CA VAL A 208 -24.39 22.11 6.00
C VAL A 208 -25.77 21.89 5.40
N GLU A 209 -26.39 20.73 5.61
CA GLU A 209 -27.75 20.45 5.16
C GLU A 209 -28.78 21.44 5.75
N GLN A 210 -28.56 21.93 6.97
CA GLN A 210 -29.44 22.92 7.61
C GLN A 210 -29.30 24.32 7.01
N THR A 211 -28.20 24.64 6.33
CA THR A 211 -28.01 25.94 5.68
C THR A 211 -28.88 26.12 4.43
N GLY A 212 -29.30 25.02 3.80
CA GLY A 212 -30.02 25.04 2.53
C GLY A 212 -29.19 25.55 1.34
N GLN A 213 -27.87 25.60 1.47
CA GLN A 213 -26.97 25.99 0.38
C GLN A 213 -26.66 24.78 -0.50
N ASP A 214 -27.44 24.60 -1.56
CA ASP A 214 -27.35 23.45 -2.48
C ASP A 214 -25.93 23.25 -3.05
N ASP A 215 -25.20 24.33 -3.35
CA ASP A 215 -23.82 24.23 -3.86
C ASP A 215 -22.85 23.69 -2.81
N LEU A 216 -23.00 24.10 -1.54
CA LEU A 216 -22.16 23.62 -0.45
C LEU A 216 -22.43 22.12 -0.19
N ILE A 217 -23.70 21.73 -0.18
CA ILE A 217 -24.13 20.33 -0.04
C ILE A 217 -23.54 19.47 -1.19
N ARG A 218 -23.63 19.96 -2.44
CA ARG A 218 -23.06 19.28 -3.62
C ARG A 218 -21.55 19.08 -3.48
N ASN A 219 -20.81 20.14 -3.15
CA ASN A 219 -19.35 20.08 -3.01
C ASN A 219 -18.90 19.12 -1.90
N ILE A 220 -19.63 19.08 -0.77
CA ILE A 220 -19.32 18.14 0.33
C ILE A 220 -19.65 16.70 -0.06
N ALA A 221 -20.77 16.45 -0.76
CA ALA A 221 -21.13 15.12 -1.23
C ALA A 221 -20.11 14.57 -2.26
N GLU A 222 -19.62 15.43 -3.15
CA GLU A 222 -18.53 15.10 -4.08
C GLU A 222 -17.25 14.76 -3.34
N LEU A 223 -16.83 15.61 -2.39
CA LEU A 223 -15.65 15.38 -1.55
C LEU A 223 -15.76 14.06 -0.78
N ARG A 224 -16.92 13.77 -0.20
CA ARG A 224 -17.17 12.50 0.50
C ARG A 224 -16.97 11.29 -0.42
N THR A 225 -17.48 11.37 -1.65
CA THR A 225 -17.34 10.29 -2.65
C THR A 225 -15.86 10.10 -3.02
N GLU A 226 -15.14 11.19 -3.23
CA GLU A 226 -13.70 11.18 -3.51
C GLU A 226 -12.88 10.59 -2.36
N LEU A 227 -13.20 10.93 -1.11
CA LEU A 227 -12.54 10.39 0.08
C LEU A 227 -12.75 8.89 0.24
N ILE A 228 -13.98 8.39 0.02
CA ILE A 228 -14.28 6.95 0.09
C ILE A 228 -13.48 6.18 -0.98
N SER A 229 -13.45 6.69 -2.21
CA SER A 229 -12.70 6.08 -3.30
C SER A 229 -11.19 6.12 -3.04
N GLY A 230 -10.68 7.28 -2.58
CA GLY A 230 -9.28 7.47 -2.22
C GLY A 230 -8.82 6.57 -1.08
N LEU A 231 -9.62 6.45 -0.01
CA LEU A 231 -9.35 5.56 1.12
C LEU A 231 -9.26 4.09 0.67
N THR A 232 -10.21 3.64 -0.14
CA THR A 232 -10.20 2.28 -0.70
C THR A 232 -8.95 2.04 -1.55
N ASN A 233 -8.54 3.02 -2.36
CA ASN A 233 -7.34 2.97 -3.19
C ASN A 233 -6.06 2.91 -2.34
N VAL A 234 -5.95 3.71 -1.29
CA VAL A 234 -4.79 3.72 -0.38
C VAL A 234 -4.69 2.40 0.37
N GLN A 235 -5.80 1.85 0.85
CA GLN A 235 -5.82 0.52 1.49
C GLN A 235 -5.37 -0.58 0.51
N ALA A 236 -5.85 -0.55 -0.74
CA ALA A 236 -5.44 -1.52 -1.76
C ALA A 236 -3.93 -1.47 -2.03
N LEU A 237 -3.36 -0.25 -2.11
CA LEU A 237 -1.93 -0.02 -2.27
C LEU A 237 -1.12 -0.44 -1.03
N GLN A 238 -1.63 -0.17 0.18
CA GLN A 238 -1.00 -0.58 1.43
C GLN A 238 -0.87 -2.11 1.49
N CYS A 239 -1.94 -2.85 1.24
CA CYS A 239 -1.92 -4.32 1.20
C CYS A 239 -1.01 -4.86 0.08
N LEU A 240 -0.95 -4.19 -1.08
CA LEU A 240 -0.02 -4.55 -2.15
C LEU A 240 1.44 -4.38 -1.70
N VAL A 241 1.76 -3.29 -1.00
CA VAL A 241 3.12 -3.06 -0.49
C VAL A 241 3.49 -4.05 0.60
N GLU A 242 2.56 -4.43 1.48
CA GLU A 242 2.77 -5.52 2.44
C GLU A 242 3.08 -6.84 1.73
N ASN A 243 2.32 -7.18 0.69
CA ASN A 243 2.58 -8.35 -0.14
C ASN A 243 4.00 -8.33 -0.71
N LEU A 244 4.43 -7.21 -1.29
CA LEU A 244 5.78 -7.06 -1.86
C LEU A 244 6.89 -7.12 -0.81
N ARG A 245 6.68 -6.50 0.36
CA ARG A 245 7.61 -6.54 1.49
C ARG A 245 7.77 -7.98 2.02
N ASP A 246 6.66 -8.68 2.20
CA ASP A 246 6.65 -10.03 2.73
C ASP A 246 7.24 -11.03 1.72
N LEU A 247 6.99 -10.83 0.42
CA LEU A 247 7.70 -11.53 -0.67
C LEU A 247 9.22 -11.32 -0.57
N GLN A 248 9.66 -10.07 -0.41
CA GLN A 248 11.10 -9.73 -0.34
C GLN A 248 11.79 -10.36 0.88
N THR A 249 11.08 -10.49 2.00
CA THR A 249 11.60 -11.08 3.24
C THR A 249 11.44 -12.60 3.30
N GLY A 250 10.80 -13.22 2.30
CA GLY A 250 10.57 -14.67 2.25
C GLY A 250 9.40 -15.15 3.10
N ASN A 251 8.58 -14.25 3.65
CA ASN A 251 7.37 -14.63 4.39
C ASN A 251 6.18 -14.83 3.42
N PHE A 252 6.26 -15.91 2.63
CA PHE A 252 5.30 -16.14 1.54
C PHE A 252 3.86 -16.38 2.01
N ARG A 253 3.65 -16.86 3.24
CA ARG A 253 2.30 -17.08 3.78
C ARG A 253 1.60 -15.75 4.04
N SER A 254 2.25 -14.83 4.76
CA SER A 254 1.72 -13.48 4.98
C SER A 254 1.59 -12.71 3.67
N ALA A 255 2.55 -12.88 2.75
CA ALA A 255 2.44 -12.28 1.42
C ALA A 255 1.17 -12.71 0.67
N VAL A 256 0.80 -13.99 0.70
CA VAL A 256 -0.43 -14.47 0.05
C VAL A 256 -1.67 -13.86 0.69
N GLU A 257 -1.69 -13.68 2.01
CA GLU A 257 -2.81 -13.08 2.74
C GLU A 257 -3.02 -11.60 2.36
N SER A 258 -1.97 -10.79 2.48
CA SER A 258 -2.01 -9.36 2.10
C SER A 258 -2.28 -9.18 0.60
N GLY A 259 -1.73 -10.06 -0.25
CA GLY A 259 -1.97 -10.04 -1.70
C GLY A 259 -3.45 -10.30 -2.05
N ARG A 260 -4.09 -11.28 -1.39
CA ARG A 260 -5.52 -11.56 -1.60
C ARG A 260 -6.42 -10.41 -1.16
N GLU A 261 -6.08 -9.77 -0.04
CA GLU A 261 -6.82 -8.60 0.42
C GLU A 261 -6.66 -7.42 -0.54
N SER A 262 -5.45 -7.19 -1.06
CA SER A 262 -5.21 -6.20 -2.12
C SER A 262 -6.06 -6.48 -3.37
N VAL A 263 -6.10 -7.73 -3.84
CA VAL A 263 -6.94 -8.15 -4.99
C VAL A 263 -8.43 -7.87 -4.72
N ARG A 264 -8.93 -8.15 -3.52
CA ARG A 264 -10.33 -7.87 -3.12
C ARG A 264 -10.64 -6.38 -3.20
N LEU A 265 -9.75 -5.53 -2.69
CA LEU A 265 -9.91 -4.07 -2.70
C LEU A 265 -9.83 -3.50 -4.12
N PHE A 266 -8.88 -3.95 -4.95
CA PHE A 266 -8.82 -3.55 -6.36
C PHE A 266 -10.03 -4.01 -7.16
N THR A 267 -10.60 -5.19 -6.85
CA THR A 267 -11.86 -5.64 -7.45
C THR A 267 -12.99 -4.68 -7.09
N THR A 268 -13.06 -4.24 -5.83
CA THR A 268 -14.05 -3.26 -5.37
C THR A 268 -13.93 -1.95 -6.13
N LEU A 269 -12.71 -1.46 -6.39
CA LEU A 269 -12.47 -0.25 -7.19
C LEU A 269 -12.92 -0.42 -8.66
N VAL A 270 -12.70 -1.59 -9.25
CA VAL A 270 -13.20 -1.90 -10.61
C VAL A 270 -14.72 -1.91 -10.64
N ASP A 271 -15.37 -2.53 -9.64
CA ASP A 271 -16.83 -2.59 -9.54
C ASP A 271 -17.46 -1.21 -9.31
N GLN A 272 -16.86 -0.39 -8.45
CA GLN A 272 -17.25 1.01 -8.25
C GLN A 272 -17.15 1.81 -9.55
N ALA A 273 -16.04 1.68 -10.28
CA ALA A 273 -15.85 2.35 -11.56
C ALA A 273 -16.88 1.90 -12.61
N MET A 274 -17.26 0.62 -12.62
CA MET A 274 -18.30 0.10 -13.51
C MET A 274 -19.68 0.63 -13.12
N ALA A 275 -20.00 0.66 -11.83
CA ALA A 275 -21.27 1.17 -11.30
C ALA A 275 -21.44 2.68 -11.55
N ALA A 276 -20.34 3.43 -11.49
CA ALA A 276 -20.30 4.86 -11.81
C ALA A 276 -20.35 5.14 -13.33
N GLY A 277 -20.37 4.11 -14.18
CA GLY A 277 -20.45 4.28 -15.63
C GLY A 277 -19.19 4.91 -16.25
N HIS A 278 -18.02 4.76 -15.61
CA HIS A 278 -16.78 5.31 -16.14
C HIS A 278 -16.45 4.76 -17.54
N THR A 279 -15.69 5.53 -18.33
CA THR A 279 -15.31 5.11 -19.67
C THR A 279 -14.49 3.84 -19.67
N ARG A 280 -14.41 3.24 -20.85
CA ARG A 280 -13.54 2.10 -21.11
C ARG A 280 -12.09 2.35 -20.67
N ASN A 281 -11.55 3.55 -20.83
CA ASN A 281 -10.16 3.85 -20.49
C ASN A 281 -9.92 3.83 -18.98
N ALA A 282 -10.77 4.52 -18.20
CA ALA A 282 -10.71 4.49 -16.74
C ALA A 282 -10.90 3.07 -16.19
N LEU A 283 -11.85 2.30 -16.74
CA LEU A 283 -12.05 0.90 -16.39
C LEU A 283 -10.85 0.02 -16.73
N MET A 284 -10.21 0.24 -17.88
CA MET A 284 -9.00 -0.48 -18.25
C MET A 284 -7.85 -0.17 -17.28
N LEU A 285 -7.68 1.09 -16.87
CA LEU A 285 -6.67 1.46 -15.87
C LEU A 285 -6.88 0.70 -14.55
N ARG A 286 -8.10 0.69 -14.00
CA ARG A 286 -8.40 -0.07 -12.77
C ARG A 286 -8.22 -1.58 -12.93
N ARG A 287 -8.57 -2.14 -14.08
CA ARG A 287 -8.32 -3.56 -14.38
C ARG A 287 -6.83 -3.89 -14.49
N MET A 288 -6.02 -2.96 -14.99
CA MET A 288 -4.57 -3.15 -15.05
C MET A 288 -3.96 -3.20 -13.65
N GLU A 289 -4.39 -2.32 -12.74
CA GLU A 289 -4.00 -2.33 -11.32
C GLU A 289 -4.39 -3.66 -10.64
N LEU A 290 -5.62 -4.14 -10.89
CA LEU A 290 -6.08 -5.44 -10.43
C LEU A 290 -5.20 -6.58 -10.95
N CYS A 291 -4.94 -6.64 -12.26
CA CYS A 291 -4.07 -7.67 -12.84
C CYS A 291 -2.66 -7.61 -12.25
N HIS A 292 -2.15 -6.42 -11.94
CA HIS A 292 -0.86 -6.28 -11.27
C HIS A 292 -0.86 -6.91 -9.87
N ALA A 293 -1.87 -6.63 -9.05
CA ALA A 293 -2.03 -7.24 -7.73
C ALA A 293 -2.23 -8.78 -7.81
N GLU A 294 -3.04 -9.25 -8.76
CA GLU A 294 -3.24 -10.69 -9.01
C GLU A 294 -1.95 -11.40 -9.40
N SER A 295 -1.10 -10.73 -10.19
CA SER A 295 0.18 -11.29 -10.63
C SER A 295 1.15 -11.51 -9.47
N TRP A 296 1.31 -10.49 -8.61
CA TRP A 296 2.19 -10.58 -7.43
C TRP A 296 1.66 -11.58 -6.40
N THR A 297 0.34 -11.63 -6.21
CA THR A 297 -0.30 -12.63 -5.35
C THR A 297 -0.05 -14.04 -5.87
N ALA A 298 -0.20 -14.28 -7.18
CA ALA A 298 0.09 -15.57 -7.78
C ALA A 298 1.57 -15.96 -7.69
N LEU A 299 2.50 -15.00 -7.74
CA LEU A 299 3.92 -15.23 -7.48
C LEU A 299 4.15 -15.67 -6.03
N ALA A 300 3.53 -14.98 -5.06
CA ALA A 300 3.60 -15.36 -3.64
C ALA A 300 3.03 -16.76 -3.39
N GLU A 301 1.92 -17.12 -4.06
CA GLU A 301 1.36 -18.46 -4.01
C GLU A 301 2.32 -19.52 -4.57
N ALA A 302 3.08 -19.17 -5.62
CA ALA A 302 4.07 -20.08 -6.20
C ALA A 302 5.25 -20.33 -5.24
N GLU A 303 5.75 -19.29 -4.59
CA GLU A 303 6.85 -19.41 -3.61
C GLU A 303 6.40 -20.16 -2.35
N ARG A 304 5.21 -19.87 -1.83
CA ARG A 304 4.60 -20.62 -0.72
C ARG A 304 4.47 -22.11 -1.07
N ALA A 305 4.04 -22.42 -2.29
CA ALA A 305 3.90 -23.81 -2.75
C ALA A 305 5.24 -24.56 -2.78
N ILE A 306 6.37 -23.89 -3.04
CA ILE A 306 7.70 -24.51 -2.93
C ILE A 306 7.99 -24.89 -1.48
N ASP A 307 7.72 -23.99 -0.53
CA ASP A 307 7.94 -24.23 0.90
C ASP A 307 7.05 -25.36 1.43
N ASP A 308 5.80 -25.43 0.97
CA ASP A 308 4.84 -26.48 1.29
C ASP A 308 5.08 -27.79 0.48
N GLN A 309 6.10 -27.85 -0.38
CA GLN A 309 6.45 -29.00 -1.26
C GLN A 309 5.37 -29.39 -2.28
N GLU A 310 4.54 -28.42 -2.69
CA GLU A 310 3.46 -28.57 -3.66
C GLU A 310 3.92 -28.16 -5.10
N TRP A 311 4.82 -28.93 -5.70
CA TRP A 311 5.51 -28.58 -6.97
C TRP A 311 4.57 -28.26 -8.14
N GLU A 312 3.50 -29.04 -8.30
CA GLU A 312 2.50 -28.81 -9.35
C GLU A 312 1.67 -27.55 -9.10
N LEU A 313 1.41 -27.21 -7.84
CA LEU A 313 0.76 -25.94 -7.52
C LEU A 313 1.68 -24.77 -7.89
N CYS A 314 2.97 -24.84 -7.54
CA CYS A 314 3.95 -23.82 -7.91
C CYS A 314 3.95 -23.54 -9.42
N ARG A 315 4.06 -24.58 -10.26
CA ARG A 315 4.05 -24.45 -11.72
C ARG A 315 2.77 -23.82 -12.26
N ARG A 316 1.62 -24.19 -11.70
CA ARG A 316 0.32 -23.58 -12.05
C ARG A 316 0.25 -22.11 -11.65
N SER A 317 0.72 -21.76 -10.46
CA SER A 317 0.73 -20.39 -9.95
C SER A 317 1.67 -19.48 -10.76
N VAL A 318 2.85 -19.98 -11.16
CA VAL A 318 3.73 -19.27 -12.13
C VAL A 318 3.02 -19.00 -13.46
N LYS A 319 2.29 -19.99 -13.99
CA LYS A 319 1.52 -19.81 -15.23
C LYS A 319 0.42 -18.76 -15.07
N LYS A 320 -0.28 -18.72 -13.92
CA LYS A 320 -1.28 -17.70 -13.62
C LYS A 320 -0.65 -16.31 -13.55
N ALA A 321 0.43 -16.15 -12.78
CA ALA A 321 1.15 -14.88 -12.65
C ALA A 321 1.58 -14.34 -14.03
N ARG A 322 2.15 -15.21 -14.89
CA ARG A 322 2.50 -14.84 -16.28
C ARG A 322 1.27 -14.37 -17.08
N SER A 323 0.12 -15.03 -16.94
CA SER A 323 -1.10 -14.65 -17.63
C SER A 323 -1.55 -13.24 -17.23
N PHE A 324 -1.64 -12.98 -15.92
CA PHE A 324 -2.05 -11.68 -15.40
C PHE A 324 -1.09 -10.56 -15.79
N TRP A 325 0.22 -10.78 -15.76
CA TRP A 325 1.19 -9.77 -16.23
C TRP A 325 1.06 -9.50 -17.73
N ASN A 326 0.81 -10.52 -18.55
CA ASN A 326 0.59 -10.32 -19.98
C ASN A 326 -0.71 -9.53 -20.25
N ASP A 327 -1.75 -9.76 -19.46
CA ASP A 327 -2.99 -8.99 -19.57
C ASP A 327 -2.78 -7.54 -19.11
N ALA A 328 -2.07 -7.32 -17.99
CA ALA A 328 -1.69 -5.97 -17.54
C ALA A 328 -0.85 -5.23 -18.61
N LEU A 329 0.16 -5.88 -19.19
CA LEU A 329 0.98 -5.30 -20.25
C LEU A 329 0.16 -4.98 -21.51
N ARG A 330 -0.79 -5.86 -21.88
CA ARG A 330 -1.69 -5.62 -23.01
C ARG A 330 -2.58 -4.40 -22.76
N ILE A 331 -3.07 -4.23 -21.54
CA ILE A 331 -3.86 -3.05 -21.16
C ILE A 331 -2.98 -1.80 -21.18
N ALA A 332 -1.80 -1.84 -20.56
CA ALA A 332 -0.85 -0.73 -20.56
C ALA A 332 -0.50 -0.26 -21.98
N ASN A 333 -0.23 -1.19 -22.90
CA ASN A 333 0.07 -0.86 -24.31
C ASN A 333 -1.11 -0.20 -25.05
N ARG A 334 -2.36 -0.50 -24.64
CA ARG A 334 -3.54 0.18 -25.20
C ARG A 334 -3.71 1.57 -24.60
N ASN A 335 -3.47 1.70 -23.30
CA ASN A 335 -3.54 2.95 -22.56
C ASN A 335 -2.48 3.96 -23.04
N GLU A 336 -1.30 3.51 -23.45
CA GLU A 336 -0.26 4.36 -24.04
C GLU A 336 -0.74 5.08 -25.31
N ILE A 337 -1.60 4.43 -26.12
CA ILE A 337 -2.16 5.04 -27.34
C ILE A 337 -3.04 6.26 -27.01
N VAL A 338 -3.64 6.28 -25.83
CA VAL A 338 -4.47 7.39 -25.32
C VAL A 338 -3.71 8.28 -24.32
N GLY A 339 -2.38 8.19 -24.29
CA GLY A 339 -1.52 9.04 -23.46
C GLY A 339 -1.34 8.59 -22.01
N VAL A 340 -1.95 7.48 -21.58
CA VAL A 340 -1.86 6.96 -20.21
C VAL A 340 -0.67 6.01 -20.09
N VAL A 341 0.45 6.48 -19.50
CA VAL A 341 1.75 5.79 -19.50
C VAL A 341 2.15 5.21 -18.13
N ALA A 342 1.53 5.65 -17.02
CA ALA A 342 1.89 5.15 -15.70
C ALA A 342 1.64 3.65 -15.56
N GLN A 343 2.54 2.99 -14.83
CA GLN A 343 2.39 1.61 -14.36
C GLN A 343 2.61 0.52 -15.42
N ARG A 344 3.42 0.77 -16.46
CA ARG A 344 3.94 -0.33 -17.28
C ARG A 344 4.71 -1.32 -16.40
N PRO A 345 4.29 -2.60 -16.32
CA PRO A 345 5.11 -3.62 -15.68
C PRO A 345 6.41 -3.75 -16.48
N GLU A 346 7.57 -3.72 -15.80
CA GLU A 346 8.85 -3.98 -16.45
C GLU A 346 8.93 -5.44 -16.90
N SER A 347 8.49 -5.71 -18.12
CA SER A 347 8.32 -7.07 -18.66
C SER A 347 9.59 -7.94 -18.58
N GLY A 348 10.78 -7.33 -18.74
CA GLY A 348 12.05 -8.04 -18.69
C GLY A 348 12.36 -8.62 -17.30
N ASN A 349 12.11 -7.84 -16.24
CA ASN A 349 12.39 -8.26 -14.87
C ASN A 349 11.41 -9.34 -14.40
N MET A 350 10.15 -9.27 -14.83
CA MET A 350 9.11 -10.22 -14.42
C MET A 350 9.33 -11.65 -14.93
N GLU A 351 9.68 -11.81 -16.20
CA GLU A 351 9.94 -13.15 -16.75
C GLU A 351 11.18 -13.78 -16.11
N MET A 352 12.21 -12.97 -15.80
CA MET A 352 13.37 -13.45 -15.05
C MET A 352 13.00 -13.94 -13.64
N LEU A 353 12.14 -13.20 -12.92
CA LEU A 353 11.62 -13.61 -11.61
C LEU A 353 10.87 -14.94 -11.72
N LEU A 354 9.94 -15.08 -12.66
CA LEU A 354 9.19 -16.33 -12.87
C LEU A 354 10.10 -17.53 -13.15
N GLN A 355 11.09 -17.35 -14.02
CA GLN A 355 12.04 -18.40 -14.34
C GLN A 355 12.92 -18.75 -13.12
N SER A 356 13.23 -17.77 -12.26
CA SER A 356 13.96 -18.03 -11.02
C SER A 356 13.17 -18.91 -10.05
N VAL A 357 11.85 -18.66 -9.90
CA VAL A 357 10.95 -19.47 -9.07
C VAL A 357 10.85 -20.90 -9.59
N LEU A 358 10.70 -21.08 -10.90
CA LEU A 358 10.67 -22.43 -11.51
C LEU A 358 11.99 -23.18 -11.28
N ARG A 359 13.14 -22.52 -11.47
CA ARG A 359 14.45 -23.14 -11.20
C ARG A 359 14.62 -23.50 -9.73
N ARG A 360 14.12 -22.67 -8.81
CA ARG A 360 14.09 -22.97 -7.37
C ARG A 360 13.22 -24.19 -7.11
N CYS A 361 11.99 -24.22 -7.62
CA CYS A 361 11.05 -25.35 -7.50
C CYS A 361 11.71 -26.66 -7.96
N ASP A 362 12.27 -26.70 -9.17
CA ASP A 362 12.91 -27.90 -9.70
C ASP A 362 14.15 -28.33 -8.88
N ARG A 363 14.86 -27.37 -8.28
CA ARG A 363 16.01 -27.66 -7.41
C ARG A 363 15.57 -28.27 -6.08
N GLU A 364 14.58 -27.66 -5.41
CA GLU A 364 14.04 -28.17 -4.14
C GLU A 364 13.40 -29.55 -4.31
N GLU A 365 12.64 -29.77 -5.39
CA GLU A 365 12.07 -31.08 -5.73
C GLU A 365 13.15 -32.15 -5.89
N ARG A 366 14.24 -31.84 -6.61
CA ARG A 366 15.39 -32.76 -6.75
C ARG A 366 16.04 -33.07 -5.40
N TYR A 367 16.28 -32.06 -4.57
CA TYR A 367 16.88 -32.27 -3.25
C TYR A 367 16.02 -33.13 -2.34
N ARG A 368 14.70 -32.94 -2.35
CA ARG A 368 13.76 -33.78 -1.58
C ARG A 368 13.81 -35.23 -2.04
N ASN A 369 13.74 -35.48 -3.35
CA ASN A 369 13.88 -36.82 -3.92
C ASN A 369 15.22 -37.49 -3.55
N ASP A 370 16.31 -36.73 -3.59
CA ASP A 370 17.63 -37.23 -3.20
C ASP A 370 17.71 -37.57 -1.70
N ILE A 371 17.14 -36.72 -0.82
CA ILE A 371 17.04 -36.96 0.63
C ILE A 371 16.23 -38.22 0.91
N GLU A 372 15.07 -38.39 0.28
CA GLU A 372 14.24 -39.59 0.44
C GLU A 372 14.99 -40.84 0.00
N ARG A 373 15.65 -40.80 -1.17
CA ARG A 373 16.47 -41.91 -1.67
C ARG A 373 17.61 -42.26 -0.72
N LEU A 374 18.30 -41.25 -0.17
CA LEU A 374 19.38 -41.46 0.80
C LEU A 374 18.86 -42.02 2.12
N THR A 375 17.69 -41.56 2.58
CA THR A 375 17.03 -42.05 3.79
C THR A 375 16.62 -43.52 3.64
N GLN A 376 16.06 -43.90 2.49
CA GLN A 376 15.73 -45.29 2.18
C GLN A 376 16.98 -46.18 2.13
N ARG A 377 18.08 -45.70 1.53
CA ARG A 377 19.37 -46.41 1.52
C ARG A 377 19.94 -46.58 2.92
N LEU A 378 19.89 -45.55 3.75
CA LEU A 378 20.35 -45.61 5.13
C LEU A 378 19.52 -46.60 5.94
N HIS A 379 18.20 -46.60 5.77
CA HIS A 379 17.31 -47.58 6.39
C HIS A 379 17.66 -49.02 5.95
N HIS A 380 17.89 -49.24 4.65
CA HIS A 380 18.32 -50.53 4.12
C HIS A 380 19.66 -51.00 4.73
N ILE A 381 20.68 -50.14 4.77
CA ILE A 381 21.98 -50.46 5.38
C ILE A 381 21.83 -50.76 6.88
N SER A 382 21.01 -49.98 7.60
CA SER A 382 20.75 -50.21 9.03
C SER A 382 20.08 -51.57 9.28
N SER A 383 19.16 -51.99 8.41
CA SER A 383 18.52 -53.31 8.50
C SER A 383 19.51 -54.47 8.28
N ILE A 384 20.51 -54.29 7.41
CA ILE A 384 21.58 -55.27 7.21
C ILE A 384 22.44 -55.38 8.47
N HIS A 385 22.81 -54.26 9.10
CA HIS A 385 23.65 -54.25 10.29
C HIS A 385 22.96 -54.89 11.51
N VAL A 386 21.66 -54.62 11.71
CA VAL A 386 20.87 -55.22 12.79
C VAL A 386 20.69 -56.72 12.58
N THR A 387 20.57 -57.19 11.33
CA THR A 387 20.50 -58.63 11.05
C THR A 387 21.83 -59.33 11.33
N ALA A 388 22.96 -58.65 11.14
CA ALA A 388 24.30 -59.17 11.47
C ALA A 388 24.60 -59.21 12.98
N GLN A 389 23.95 -58.37 13.80
CA GLN A 389 24.13 -58.38 15.28
C GLN A 389 23.03 -59.15 16.04
N GLY A 390 21.81 -59.27 15.48
CA GLY A 390 20.65 -59.91 16.14
C GLY A 390 20.34 -61.33 15.68
N GLY A 391 20.94 -61.80 14.58
CA GLY A 391 20.77 -63.16 14.06
C GLY A 391 21.79 -64.14 14.64
N HIS A 392 21.33 -64.95 15.59
CA HIS A 392 22.00 -66.05 16.28
C HIS A 392 23.26 -66.65 15.66
N ALA A 393 24.25 -66.90 16.53
CA ALA A 393 24.81 -68.23 16.79
C ALA A 393 24.34 -69.33 15.82
N MET A 394 24.80 -69.26 14.56
CA MET A 394 24.86 -70.44 13.72
C MET A 394 26.08 -71.21 14.17
N THR A 395 25.81 -72.23 14.98
CA THR A 395 26.61 -73.44 15.11
C THR A 395 26.93 -73.96 13.70
N THR A 396 28.01 -73.47 13.11
CA THR A 396 28.75 -74.22 12.10
C THR A 396 29.85 -74.93 12.85
N SER A 397 29.58 -76.20 13.11
CA SER A 397 30.59 -77.18 13.48
C SER A 397 31.61 -77.32 12.34
N SER A 398 32.58 -76.43 12.27
CA SER A 398 33.95 -76.77 11.87
C SER A 398 34.89 -75.65 12.30
N ARG A 399 35.75 -75.99 13.25
CA ARG A 399 37.04 -75.36 13.59
C ARG A 399 37.50 -74.27 12.62
N ASP A 400 37.32 -73.01 13.00
CA ASP A 400 38.43 -72.12 13.34
C ASP A 400 37.89 -70.85 14.02
N GLU A 401 38.57 -70.48 15.10
CA GLU A 401 38.17 -69.52 16.12
C GLU A 401 38.14 -68.07 15.58
N PHE A 402 37.07 -67.32 15.90
CA PHE A 402 37.13 -65.86 15.95
C PHE A 402 36.78 -65.40 17.37
N ASN A 403 37.79 -64.94 18.08
CA ASN A 403 37.75 -64.52 19.48
C ASN A 403 37.80 -62.98 19.52
N PHE A 404 36.70 -62.31 19.87
CA PHE A 404 36.70 -60.87 20.14
C PHE A 404 37.11 -60.63 21.61
N ASN A 405 38.41 -60.46 21.83
CA ASN A 405 38.95 -59.96 23.09
C ASN A 405 39.04 -58.42 23.06
N GLY A 406 38.02 -57.74 23.58
CA GLY A 406 38.08 -56.33 23.95
C GLY A 406 37.68 -56.18 25.43
N PRO A 407 38.46 -55.48 26.27
CA PRO A 407 38.23 -55.47 27.72
C PRO A 407 37.00 -54.63 28.07
N VAL A 408 35.91 -55.29 28.45
CA VAL A 408 34.80 -54.66 29.19
C VAL A 408 35.12 -54.80 30.67
N ALA A 409 35.74 -53.77 31.25
CA ALA A 409 35.94 -53.67 32.68
C ALA A 409 34.59 -53.40 33.36
N ALA A 410 33.92 -54.48 33.75
CA ALA A 410 32.78 -54.45 34.65
C ALA A 410 33.28 -54.30 36.10
N GLY A 411 33.13 -53.10 36.66
CA GLY A 411 33.12 -52.84 38.09
C GLY A 411 31.68 -52.62 38.54
N SER A 412 31.07 -53.64 39.15
CA SER A 412 29.71 -53.62 39.70
C SER A 412 29.73 -53.12 41.14
N ILE A 413 28.98 -52.04 41.45
CA ILE A 413 28.28 -51.83 42.74
C ILE A 413 27.01 -50.98 42.50
N GLY A 414 25.84 -51.55 42.81
CA GLY A 414 24.73 -50.84 43.50
C GLY A 414 23.64 -50.20 42.62
N GLY A 415 22.42 -50.75 42.71
CA GLY A 415 21.26 -50.34 41.92
C GLY A 415 20.73 -48.92 42.15
N GLU A 416 20.28 -48.31 41.06
CA GLU A 416 19.02 -47.60 40.92
C GLU A 416 18.78 -47.42 39.41
N HIS A 417 17.63 -47.87 38.91
CA HIS A 417 17.25 -47.67 37.51
C HIS A 417 16.87 -46.21 37.30
N ASN A 418 17.86 -45.36 37.02
CA ASN A 418 17.66 -44.05 36.44
C ASN A 418 18.09 -44.13 34.98
N THR A 419 17.13 -44.11 34.06
CA THR A 419 17.34 -43.86 32.63
C THR A 419 17.82 -42.42 32.45
N GLY A 420 19.06 -42.16 32.84
CA GLY A 420 19.77 -40.92 32.55
C GLY A 420 20.21 -40.95 31.10
N SER A 421 19.47 -40.26 30.23
CA SER A 421 20.02 -39.78 28.96
C SER A 421 21.24 -38.93 29.29
N ILE A 422 22.44 -39.47 29.06
CA ILE A 422 23.67 -38.69 29.12
C ILE A 422 23.64 -37.79 27.88
N HIS A 423 22.99 -36.63 28.01
CA HIS A 423 23.28 -35.49 27.14
C HIS A 423 24.74 -35.11 27.43
N GLN A 424 25.64 -35.56 26.58
CA GLN A 424 26.97 -35.00 26.46
C GLN A 424 26.77 -33.53 26.12
N VAL A 425 26.69 -32.67 27.13
CA VAL A 425 26.67 -31.22 27.00
C VAL A 425 27.97 -30.87 26.29
N GLN A 426 27.87 -30.77 24.97
CA GLN A 426 28.95 -30.35 24.11
C GLN A 426 29.31 -28.95 24.62
N GLN A 427 30.40 -28.84 25.39
CA GLN A 427 30.89 -27.55 25.86
C GLN A 427 31.17 -26.72 24.61
N VAL A 428 30.24 -25.81 24.31
CA VAL A 428 30.33 -24.87 23.21
C VAL A 428 31.52 -23.96 23.52
N THR A 429 32.71 -24.37 23.09
CA THR A 429 33.94 -23.56 23.08
C THR A 429 33.98 -22.75 21.79
N ALA A 430 32.82 -22.21 21.39
CA ALA A 430 32.72 -21.37 20.21
C ALA A 430 33.38 -20.01 20.50
N ASP A 431 34.17 -19.56 19.55
CA ASP A 431 34.89 -18.29 19.58
C ASP A 431 33.92 -17.11 19.79
N LEU A 432 34.09 -16.38 20.90
CA LEU A 432 33.30 -15.20 21.25
C LEU A 432 33.41 -14.07 20.22
N THR A 433 34.49 -14.05 19.43
CA THR A 433 34.66 -13.09 18.34
C THR A 433 33.64 -13.34 17.24
N THR A 434 33.49 -14.60 16.82
CA THR A 434 32.48 -15.03 15.85
C THR A 434 31.07 -14.76 16.39
N LEU A 435 30.81 -15.10 17.66
CA LEU A 435 29.52 -14.82 18.30
C LEU A 435 29.17 -13.32 18.27
N THR A 436 30.14 -12.44 18.56
CA THR A 436 29.92 -10.99 18.54
C THR A 436 29.46 -10.49 17.16
N GLN A 437 30.06 -10.99 16.08
CA GLN A 437 29.70 -10.60 14.70
C GLN A 437 28.29 -11.07 14.33
N GLU A 438 27.96 -12.32 14.69
CA GLU A 438 26.63 -12.86 14.44
C GLU A 438 25.55 -12.14 15.28
N LEU A 439 25.82 -11.83 16.55
CA LEU A 439 24.88 -11.07 17.40
C LEU A 439 24.64 -9.65 16.89
N ALA A 440 25.65 -8.97 16.34
CA ALA A 440 25.46 -7.67 15.70
C ALA A 440 24.53 -7.75 14.48
N THR A 441 24.67 -8.81 13.68
CA THR A 441 23.81 -9.09 12.52
C THR A 441 22.37 -9.38 12.99
N LEU A 442 22.22 -10.27 13.97
CA LEU A 442 20.94 -10.63 14.56
C LEU A 442 20.22 -9.41 15.14
N ARG A 443 20.93 -8.55 15.88
CA ARG A 443 20.39 -7.31 16.45
C ARG A 443 19.84 -6.40 15.36
N SER A 444 20.60 -6.19 14.29
CA SER A 444 20.17 -5.30 13.19
C SER A 444 18.86 -5.76 12.56
N MET A 445 18.70 -7.08 12.39
CA MET A 445 17.46 -7.66 11.88
C MET A 445 16.31 -7.51 12.87
N ILE A 446 16.51 -7.89 14.13
CA ILE A 446 15.46 -7.82 15.17
C ILE A 446 14.98 -6.39 15.38
N VAL A 447 15.87 -5.40 15.42
CA VAL A 447 15.49 -3.97 15.55
C VAL A 447 14.64 -3.52 14.36
N SER A 448 14.92 -4.01 13.15
CA SER A 448 14.15 -3.63 11.96
C SER A 448 12.71 -4.15 11.95
N VAL A 449 12.43 -5.25 12.65
CA VAL A 449 11.13 -5.92 12.67
C VAL A 449 10.36 -5.78 13.99
N ALA A 450 11.02 -5.41 15.10
CA ALA A 450 10.35 -5.22 16.37
C ALA A 450 9.32 -4.07 16.29
N ARG A 451 8.07 -4.35 16.71
CA ARG A 451 6.95 -3.40 16.73
C ARG A 451 6.34 -3.25 18.12
N THR A 452 6.48 -4.25 18.98
CA THR A 452 5.90 -4.27 20.33
C THR A 452 6.97 -4.02 21.42
N PRO A 453 6.58 -3.56 22.62
CA PRO A 453 7.50 -3.42 23.74
C PRO A 453 8.21 -4.73 24.14
N ALA A 454 7.52 -5.87 24.00
CA ALA A 454 8.11 -7.19 24.27
C ALA A 454 9.21 -7.54 23.25
N GLU A 455 8.97 -7.27 21.96
CA GLU A 455 9.96 -7.48 20.90
C GLU A 455 11.15 -6.52 21.04
N GLN A 456 10.92 -5.28 21.46
CA GLN A 456 11.98 -4.32 21.77
C GLN A 456 12.85 -4.80 22.94
N THR A 457 12.25 -5.42 23.95
CA THR A 457 12.99 -6.03 25.08
C THR A 457 13.92 -7.14 24.60
N VAL A 458 13.49 -7.95 23.62
CA VAL A 458 14.36 -8.96 23.00
C VAL A 458 15.50 -8.31 22.21
N ALA A 459 15.23 -7.24 21.46
CA ALA A 459 16.28 -6.49 20.75
C ALA A 459 17.35 -5.94 21.70
N ASP A 460 16.93 -5.40 22.85
CA ASP A 460 17.81 -4.92 23.91
C ASP A 460 18.61 -6.07 24.56
N ALA A 461 17.99 -7.22 24.78
CA ALA A 461 18.67 -8.41 25.31
C ALA A 461 19.78 -8.89 24.36
N VAL A 462 19.52 -8.93 23.04
CA VAL A 462 20.54 -9.29 22.04
C VAL A 462 21.67 -8.25 21.98
N ARG A 463 21.37 -6.95 22.08
CA ARG A 463 22.40 -5.90 22.20
C ARG A 463 23.28 -6.11 23.42
N ASN A 464 22.69 -6.38 24.59
CA ASN A 464 23.44 -6.57 25.82
C ASN A 464 24.31 -7.84 25.75
N ALA A 465 23.82 -8.91 25.10
CA ALA A 465 24.61 -10.10 24.83
C ALA A 465 25.81 -9.82 23.91
N GLU A 466 25.62 -9.01 22.86
CA GLU A 466 26.70 -8.58 21.96
C GLU A 466 27.79 -7.82 22.71
N ASP A 467 27.41 -6.88 23.59
CA ASP A 467 28.37 -6.10 24.38
C ASP A 467 29.10 -6.94 25.43
N ALA A 468 28.41 -7.90 26.06
CA ALA A 468 29.04 -8.87 26.96
C ALA A 468 30.03 -9.79 26.22
N ALA A 469 29.71 -10.21 24.99
CA ALA A 469 30.59 -11.03 24.16
C ALA A 469 31.87 -10.27 23.79
N ARG A 470 31.78 -8.97 23.47
CA ARG A 470 32.96 -8.10 23.25
C ARG A 470 33.87 -8.03 24.47
N GLN A 471 33.28 -8.01 25.67
CA GLN A 471 34.01 -7.95 26.93
C GLN A 471 34.52 -9.32 27.40
N ARG A 472 34.22 -10.39 26.66
CA ARG A 472 34.53 -11.79 27.01
C ARG A 472 33.88 -12.24 28.32
N ASP A 473 32.71 -11.70 28.65
CA ASP A 473 31.91 -12.07 29.84
C ASP A 473 30.89 -13.16 29.47
N GLU A 474 31.34 -14.41 29.40
CA GLU A 474 30.48 -15.54 29.02
C GLU A 474 29.24 -15.73 29.92
N PRO A 475 29.32 -15.60 31.26
CA PRO A 475 28.14 -15.67 32.11
C PRO A 475 27.08 -14.62 31.76
N ALA A 476 27.50 -13.37 31.50
CA ALA A 476 26.58 -12.31 31.12
C ALA A 476 25.95 -12.57 29.74
N VAL A 477 26.74 -13.02 28.76
CA VAL A 477 26.23 -13.43 27.44
C VAL A 477 25.14 -14.46 27.60
N ARG A 478 25.38 -15.53 28.38
CA ARG A 478 24.40 -16.61 28.53
C ARG A 478 23.08 -16.11 29.12
N ARG A 479 23.15 -15.27 30.15
CA ARG A 479 21.97 -14.67 30.79
C ARG A 479 21.17 -13.83 29.80
N TYR A 480 21.81 -12.92 29.08
CA TYR A 480 21.11 -12.06 28.11
C TYR A 480 20.53 -12.85 26.93
N LEU A 481 21.20 -13.90 26.46
CA LEU A 481 20.65 -14.78 25.42
C LEU A 481 19.49 -15.64 25.93
N ALA A 482 19.46 -15.99 27.22
CA ALA A 482 18.30 -16.63 27.83
C ALA A 482 17.10 -15.68 27.87
N ASP A 483 17.32 -14.40 28.21
CA ASP A 483 16.30 -13.35 28.22
C ASP A 483 15.76 -13.06 26.80
N ALA A 484 16.60 -13.18 25.76
CA ALA A 484 16.20 -13.00 24.37
C ALA A 484 15.23 -14.10 23.87
N GLY A 485 15.26 -15.29 24.47
CA GLY A 485 14.27 -16.35 24.29
C GLY A 485 14.22 -17.01 22.91
N SER A 486 13.14 -17.77 22.67
CA SER A 486 12.93 -18.54 21.43
C SER A 486 12.76 -17.66 20.19
N TRP A 487 12.28 -16.42 20.36
CA TRP A 487 12.07 -15.51 19.25
C TRP A 487 13.40 -15.11 18.58
N ALA A 488 14.41 -14.75 19.38
CA ALA A 488 15.75 -14.50 18.86
C ALA A 488 16.39 -15.75 18.23
N LEU A 489 16.07 -16.94 18.76
CA LEU A 489 16.53 -18.21 18.20
C LEU A 489 15.99 -18.46 16.79
N ASP A 490 14.71 -18.17 16.56
CA ASP A 490 14.09 -18.37 15.24
C ASP A 490 14.71 -17.46 14.19
N PHE A 491 14.98 -16.20 14.52
CA PHE A 491 15.72 -15.28 13.64
C PHE A 491 17.15 -15.75 13.38
N ALA A 492 17.88 -16.21 14.41
CA ALA A 492 19.23 -16.72 14.25
C ALA A 492 19.28 -17.92 13.29
N ARG A 493 18.28 -18.81 13.36
CA ARG A 493 18.12 -19.96 12.45
C ARG A 493 17.81 -19.54 11.02
N GLN A 494 16.87 -18.61 10.84
CA GLN A 494 16.49 -18.10 9.53
C GLN A 494 17.67 -17.42 8.81
N LEU A 495 18.51 -16.71 9.57
CA LEU A 495 19.69 -16.04 9.04
C LEU A 495 20.93 -16.97 8.88
N GLY A 496 20.86 -18.22 9.36
CA GLY A 496 21.99 -19.15 9.32
C GLY A 496 23.15 -18.78 10.26
N LEU A 497 22.86 -18.08 11.35
CA LEU A 497 23.85 -17.63 12.33
C LEU A 497 24.18 -18.76 13.31
N THR A 498 25.17 -19.57 12.95
CA THR A 498 25.46 -20.84 13.61
C THR A 498 25.95 -20.70 15.06
N ALA A 499 26.80 -19.72 15.36
CA ALA A 499 27.30 -19.47 16.71
C ALA A 499 26.20 -18.89 17.60
N ALA A 500 25.45 -17.89 17.12
CA ALA A 500 24.32 -17.32 17.84
C ALA A 500 23.24 -18.37 18.12
N THR A 501 22.90 -19.21 17.14
CA THR A 501 21.93 -20.31 17.30
C THR A 501 22.36 -21.28 18.40
N ALA A 502 23.63 -21.73 18.39
CA ALA A 502 24.17 -22.66 19.38
C ALA A 502 24.17 -22.05 20.80
N TRP A 503 24.59 -20.79 20.93
CA TRP A 503 24.63 -20.10 22.22
C TRP A 503 23.24 -19.82 22.77
N ILE A 504 22.29 -19.37 21.94
CA ILE A 504 20.90 -19.13 22.38
C ILE A 504 20.26 -20.45 22.82
N THR A 505 20.43 -21.52 22.04
CA THR A 505 19.89 -22.87 22.37
C THR A 505 20.43 -23.36 23.72
N ALA A 506 21.75 -23.23 23.92
CA ALA A 506 22.39 -23.60 25.18
C ALA A 506 21.93 -22.74 26.37
N SER A 507 21.64 -21.46 26.14
CA SER A 507 21.18 -20.52 27.18
C SER A 507 19.74 -20.75 27.62
N ILE A 508 18.84 -21.11 26.70
CA ILE A 508 17.43 -21.38 27.01
C ILE A 508 17.22 -22.81 27.55
N GLY A 509 18.23 -23.69 27.43
CA GLY A 509 18.16 -25.08 27.86
C GLY A 509 17.36 -25.99 26.91
N ALA A 510 17.39 -25.69 25.60
CA ALA A 510 16.67 -26.43 24.56
C ALA A 510 17.52 -27.47 23.81
#